data_AF-A0A2Z5QYD5-F1
#
_entry.id   AF-A0A2Z5QYD5-F1
#
_cell.length_a   1.000
_cell.length_b   1.000
_cell.length_c   1.000
_cell.angle_alpha   90.00
_cell.angle_beta   90.00
_cell.angle_gamma   90.00
#
_symmetry.space_group_name_H-M   'P 1'
#
loop_
_entity.id
_entity.type
_entity.pdbx_description
1 polymer ?
#
loop_
_entity_poly.entity_id
_entity_poly.type
_entity_poly.pdbx_seq_one_letter_code
_entity_poly.pdbx_strand_id
1 'polypeptide(L)' 'MCLELEVQDATATYNDLKTQGLDITYPLTDEPYGQRRFGFSDPSGLWVDIVEQIEPAAGYWDKYMLP' A
#
# COMPACT_ATOMS: atom_id res chain seq x y z
N MET A 1 -8.12 -10.92 -8.53
CA MET A 1 -7.88 -11.37 -7.15
C MET A 1 -6.74 -10.52 -6.61
N CYS A 2 -6.81 -10.12 -5.34
CA CYS A 2 -5.80 -9.28 -4.69
C CYS A 2 -5.28 -10.02 -3.45
N LEU A 3 -3.98 -9.94 -3.20
CA LEU A 3 -3.34 -10.36 -1.97
C LEU A 3 -2.71 -9.14 -1.30
N GLU A 4 -3.24 -8.77 -0.14
CA GLU A 4 -2.68 -7.71 0.70
C GLU A 4 -1.71 -8.33 1.70
N LEU A 5 -0.50 -7.76 1.76
CA LEU A 5 0.55 -8.14 2.70
C LEU A 5 0.92 -6.92 3.55
N GLU A 6 0.65 -7.03 4.85
CA GLU A 6 1.05 -5.99 5.80
C GLU A 6 2.54 -6.13 6.15
N VAL A 7 3.25 -5.01 6.12
CA VAL A 7 4.67 -4.90 6.44
C VAL A 7 4.91 -3.77 7.44
N GLN A 8 6.03 -3.86 8.16
CA GLN A 8 6.42 -2.83 9.12
C GLN A 8 6.88 -1.52 8.44
N ASP A 9 7.52 -1.62 7.27
CA ASP A 9 8.03 -0.47 6.51
C ASP A 9 7.82 -0.71 5.01
N ALA A 10 6.79 -0.06 4.44
CA ALA A 10 6.46 -0.17 3.03
C ALA A 10 7.45 0.62 2.16
N THR A 11 8.10 1.66 2.71
CA THR A 11 9.08 2.47 1.98
C THR A 11 10.37 1.68 1.74
N ALA A 12 10.88 1.01 2.77
CA ALA A 12 12.03 0.13 2.67
C ALA A 12 11.76 -1.00 1.67
N THR A 13 10.61 -1.67 1.80
CA THR A 13 10.20 -2.75 0.90
C THR A 13 10.09 -2.26 -0.55
N TYR A 14 9.49 -1.09 -0.78
CA TYR A 14 9.38 -0.47 -2.10
C TYR A 14 10.75 -0.22 -2.74
N ASN A 15 11.71 0.34 -1.97
CA ASN A 15 13.06 0.61 -2.46
C ASN A 15 13.80 -0.69 -2.80
N ASP A 16 13.69 -1.69 -1.93
CA ASP A 16 14.34 -2.99 -2.13
C ASP A 16 13.79 -3.70 -3.39
N LEU A 17 12.48 -3.69 -3.61
CA LEU A 17 11.89 -4.33 -4.79
C LEU A 17 12.16 -3.54 -6.08
N LYS A 18 12.17 -2.21 -6.00
CA LYS A 18 12.53 -1.35 -7.13
C LYS A 18 13.98 -1.57 -7.59
N THR A 19 14.91 -1.75 -6.65
CA THR A 19 16.32 -2.07 -7.00
C THR A 19 16.49 -3.45 -7.62
N GLN A 20 15.58 -4.39 -7.32
CA GLN A 20 15.53 -5.71 -7.94
C GLN A 20 14.88 -5.71 -9.34
N GLY A 21 14.39 -4.54 -9.80
CA GLY A 21 13.80 -4.38 -11.14
C GLY A 21 12.34 -4.80 -11.23
N LEU A 22 11.63 -4.88 -10.10
CA LEU A 22 10.19 -5.16 -10.10
C LEU A 22 9.42 -3.99 -10.74
N ASP A 23 8.47 -4.32 -11.61
CA ASP A 23 7.58 -3.32 -12.22
C ASP A 23 6.42 -2.98 -11.28
N ILE A 24 6.50 -1.81 -10.66
CA ILE A 24 5.53 -1.35 -9.68
C ILE A 24 4.42 -0.60 -10.41
N THR A 25 3.23 -1.21 -10.46
CA THR A 25 2.07 -0.67 -11.19
C THR A 25 1.28 0.37 -10.40
N TYR A 26 1.34 0.31 -9.06
CA TYR A 26 0.79 1.31 -8.16
C TYR A 26 1.91 1.91 -7.31
N PRO A 27 2.24 3.20 -7.47
CA PRO A 27 3.37 3.82 -6.79
C PRO A 27 3.14 3.88 -5.27
N LEU A 28 4.23 4.00 -4.51
CA LEU A 28 4.19 4.23 -3.07
C LEU A 28 3.37 5.48 -2.77
N THR A 29 2.23 5.29 -2.09
CA THR A 29 1.22 6.31 -1.84
C THR A 29 0.77 6.27 -0.39
N ASP A 30 0.68 7.43 0.24
CA ASP A 30 0.07 7.61 1.55
C ASP A 30 -1.41 7.91 1.36
N GLU A 31 -2.23 6.92 1.66
CA GLU A 31 -3.67 6.97 1.54
C GLU A 31 -4.28 7.71 2.73
N PRO A 32 -5.29 8.57 2.49
CA PRO A 32 -5.85 9.42 3.53
C PRO A 32 -6.59 8.62 4.62
N TYR A 33 -6.92 7.35 4.37
CA TYR A 33 -7.53 6.44 5.33
C TYR A 33 -6.55 5.78 6.31
N GLY A 34 -5.24 6.07 6.23
CA GLY A 34 -4.26 5.57 7.19
C GLY A 34 -3.46 4.37 6.69
N GLN A 35 -3.13 4.35 5.39
CA GLN A 35 -2.28 3.30 4.83
C GLN A 35 -1.21 3.89 3.93
N ARG A 36 0.03 3.47 4.09
CA ARG A 36 1.08 3.65 3.09
C ARG A 36 1.17 2.38 2.28
N ARG A 37 0.99 2.46 0.96
CA ARG A 37 0.95 1.25 0.13
C ARG A 37 1.54 1.42 -1.25
N PHE A 38 2.00 0.32 -1.82
CA PHE A 38 2.35 0.19 -3.23
C PHE A 38 1.92 -1.19 -3.73
N GLY A 39 1.71 -1.31 -5.04
CA GLY A 39 1.16 -2.54 -5.61
C GLY A 39 1.80 -2.89 -6.95
N PHE A 40 1.85 -4.18 -7.23
CA PHE A 40 2.36 -4.74 -8.47
C PHE A 40 1.59 -6.00 -8.87
N SER A 41 1.69 -6.39 -10.13
CA SER A 41 1.14 -7.67 -10.61
C SER A 41 2.26 -8.70 -10.74
N ASP A 42 2.04 -9.90 -10.20
CA ASP A 42 2.95 -11.01 -10.44
C ASP A 42 2.70 -11.65 -11.83
N PRO A 43 3.61 -12.53 -12.31
CA PRO A 43 3.44 -13.19 -13.60
C PRO A 43 2.21 -14.12 -13.72
N SER A 44 1.60 -14.50 -12.60
CA SER A 44 0.36 -15.30 -12.57
C SER A 44 -0.90 -14.44 -12.77
N GLY A 45 -0.74 -13.11 -12.73
CA GLY A 45 -1.85 -12.15 -12.79
C GLY A 45 -2.48 -11.85 -11.43
N LEU A 46 -1.82 -12.23 -10.33
CA LEU A 46 -2.22 -11.83 -8.98
C LEU A 46 -1.76 -10.40 -8.72
N TRP A 47 -2.68 -9.55 -8.28
CA TRP A 47 -2.31 -8.25 -7.73
C TRP A 47 -1.80 -8.45 -6.31
N VAL A 48 -0.57 -8.02 -6.04
CA VAL A 48 0.02 -7.99 -4.71
C VAL A 48 0.08 -6.55 -4.25
N ASP A 49 -0.48 -6.29 -3.08
CA ASP A 49 -0.50 -4.97 -2.45
C ASP A 49 0.29 -5.04 -1.14
N ILE A 50 1.30 -4.20 -1.01
CA ILE A 50 2.15 -4.12 0.18
C ILE A 50 1.70 -2.90 0.98
N VAL A 51 1.32 -3.12 2.23
CA VAL A 51 0.65 -2.12 3.07
C VAL A 51 1.39 -1.94 4.40
N GLU A 52 1.59 -0.69 4.80
CA GLU A 52 2.00 -0.27 6.14
C GLU A 52 0.86 0.56 6.73
N GLN A 53 0.47 0.28 7.98
CA GLN A 53 -0.52 1.09 8.69
C GLN A 53 0.13 2.41 9.14
N ILE A 54 -0.49 3.53 8.79
CA ILE A 54 -0.05 4.88 9.19
C ILE A 54 -1.21 5.64 9.81
N GLU A 55 -0.91 6.77 10.45
CA GLU A 55 -1.98 7.65 10.92
C GLU A 55 -2.83 8.15 9.74
N PRO A 56 -4.17 8.06 9.82
CA PRO A 56 -5.05 8.62 8.79
C PRO A 56 -4.89 10.13 8.71
N ALA A 57 -5.23 10.69 7.54
CA ALA A 57 -5.32 12.13 7.40
C ALA A 57 -6.36 12.69 8.37
N ALA A 58 -6.07 13.84 8.98
CA ALA A 58 -6.95 14.47 9.95
C ALA A 58 -8.36 14.67 9.38
N GLY A 59 -9.37 14.21 10.13
CA GLY A 59 -10.78 14.31 9.75
C GLY A 59 -11.23 13.36 8.63
N TYR A 60 -10.38 12.43 8.16
CA TYR A 60 -10.78 11.49 7.10
C TYR A 60 -11.96 10.61 7.51
N TRP A 61 -11.98 10.12 8.76
CA TRP A 61 -13.00 9.19 9.25
C TRP A 61 -14.28 9.87 9.74
N ASP A 62 -14.27 11.18 9.98
CA ASP A 62 -15.41 11.94 10.52
C ASP A 62 -16.68 11.79 9.67
N LYS A 63 -16.53 11.70 8.34
CA LYS A 63 -17.63 11.50 7.38
C LYS A 63 -18.24 10.08 7.40
N TYR A 64 -17.59 9.12 8.05
CA TYR A 64 -18.01 7.72 8.11
C TYR A 64 -18.47 7.27 9.49
N MET A 65 -18.24 8.08 10.52
CA MET A 65 -18.75 7.83 11.86
C MET A 65 -20.25 8.19 11.90
N LEU A 66 -21.12 7.21 11.72
CA LEU A 66 -22.55 7.36 12.00
C LEU A 66 -22.76 7.48 13.52
N PRO A 67 -23.72 8.31 13.98
CA PRO A 67 -24.05 8.45 15.40
C PRO A 67 -24.65 7.17 16.00
#